data_AF-A0A3D5AI13-F1
#
_entry.id   AF-A0A3D5AI13-F1
#
_cell.length_a   1.000
_cell.length_b   1.000
_cell.length_c   1.000
_cell.angle_alpha   90.00
_cell.angle_beta   90.00
_cell.angle_gamma   90.00
#
_symmetry.space_group_name_H-M   'P 1'
#
loop_
_entity.id
_entity.type
_entity.pdbx_description
1 polymer ?
#
loop_
_entity_poly.entity_id
_entity_poly.type
_entity_poly.pdbx_seq_one_letter_code
_entity_poly.pdbx_strand_id
1 'polypeptide(L)' 'TKPPYVHAAVLLDGADIPFAHLILGCPADEVRMGMRVQAVWKPREQWGYTPQNIDHFRPAEEPDAPYESYASHL' A
#
# COMPACT_ATOMS: atom_id res chain seq x y z
N THR A 1 -2.32 15.03 2.97
CA THR A 1 -0.96 14.82 2.46
C THR A 1 -0.59 15.92 1.50
N LYS A 2 0.62 16.50 1.61
CA LYS A 2 1.10 17.51 0.66
C LYS A 2 1.73 16.79 -0.55
N PRO A 3 1.39 17.14 -1.80
CA PRO A 3 2.05 16.60 -2.99
C PRO A 3 3.57 16.83 -2.98
N PRO A 4 4.34 15.98 -3.68
CA PRO A 4 3.89 14.79 -4.44
C PRO A 4 3.59 13.58 -3.55
N TYR A 5 2.60 12.77 -3.96
CA TYR A 5 2.26 11.49 -3.31
C TYR A 5 1.81 10.47 -4.36
N VAL A 6 1.87 9.18 -4.02
CA VAL A 6 1.43 8.10 -4.90
C VAL A 6 0.12 7.50 -4.38
N HIS A 7 -0.80 7.26 -5.30
CA HIS A 7 -1.99 6.46 -5.09
C HIS A 7 -1.89 5.22 -5.97
N ALA A 8 -1.99 4.04 -5.37
CA ALA A 8 -1.72 2.76 -6.02
C ALA A 8 -2.78 1.72 -5.66
N ALA A 9 -2.88 0.70 -6.51
CA ALA A 9 -3.61 -0.53 -6.19
C ALA A 9 -2.69 -1.43 -5.36
N VAL A 10 -2.99 -1.56 -4.07
CA VAL A 10 -2.24 -2.39 -3.12
C VAL A 10 -2.90 -3.77 -3.05
N LEU A 11 -2.23 -4.79 -3.58
CA LEU A 11 -2.65 -6.17 -3.43
C LEU A 11 -2.15 -6.71 -2.08
N LEU A 12 -3.07 -6.96 -1.15
CA LEU A 12 -2.74 -7.57 0.14
C LEU A 12 -2.42 -9.05 -0.05
N ASP A 13 -1.55 -9.59 0.80
CA ASP A 13 -1.20 -11.01 0.74
C ASP A 13 -2.43 -11.89 0.94
N GLY A 14 -2.68 -12.77 -0.03
CA GLY A 14 -3.85 -13.67 -0.05
C GLY A 14 -5.16 -13.01 -0.45
N ALA A 15 -5.17 -11.74 -0.87
CA ALA A 15 -6.36 -11.10 -1.41
C ALA A 15 -6.49 -11.32 -2.92
N ASP A 16 -7.74 -11.47 -3.39
CA ASP A 16 -8.05 -11.56 -4.82
C ASP A 16 -8.35 -10.19 -5.46
N ILE A 17 -8.51 -9.14 -4.65
CA ILE A 17 -8.90 -7.80 -5.10
C ILE A 17 -7.95 -6.75 -4.51
N PRO A 18 -7.27 -5.95 -5.35
CA PRO A 18 -6.43 -4.86 -4.88
C PRO A 18 -7.21 -3.75 -4.19
N PHE A 19 -6.58 -3.12 -3.20
CA PHE A 19 -7.10 -2.00 -2.46
C PHE A 19 -6.47 -0.69 -2.93
N ALA A 20 -7.28 0.26 -3.40
CA ALA A 20 -6.78 1.55 -3.81
C ALA A 20 -6.41 2.41 -2.58
N HIS A 21 -5.12 2.73 -2.39
CA HIS A 21 -4.67 3.49 -1.23
C HIS A 21 -3.38 4.29 -1.50
N LEU A 22 -2.95 5.05 -0.49
CA LEU A 22 -1.80 5.94 -0.54
C LEU A 22 -0.54 5.18 -0.16
N ILE A 23 0.54 5.42 -0.90
CA ILE A 23 1.89 5.02 -0.51
C ILE A 23 2.65 6.26 -0.05
N LEU A 24 3.14 6.25 1.19
CA LEU A 24 3.95 7.31 1.80
C LEU A 24 5.19 6.72 2.48
N GLY A 25 6.10 7.57 2.98
CA GLY A 25 7.33 7.13 3.64
C GLY A 25 8.52 6.92 2.72
N CYS A 26 8.39 7.20 1.43
CA CYS A 26 9.47 7.33 0.45
C CYS A 26 9.15 8.44 -0.57
N PRO A 27 10.15 8.94 -1.32
CA PRO A 27 9.93 9.76 -2.51
C PRO A 27 8.98 9.10 -3.51
N ALA A 28 8.12 9.91 -4.15
CA ALA A 28 7.07 9.39 -5.04
C ALA A 28 7.62 8.67 -6.28
N ASP A 29 8.82 9.04 -6.73
CA ASP A 29 9.54 8.44 -7.86
C ASP A 29 10.25 7.13 -7.52
N GLU A 30 10.33 6.74 -6.24
CA GLU A 30 10.87 5.43 -5.83
C GLU A 30 9.82 4.32 -5.85
N VAL A 31 8.52 4.68 -5.91
CA VAL A 31 7.42 3.71 -5.96
C VAL A 31 7.41 2.98 -7.31
N ARG A 32 7.34 1.66 -7.25
CA ARG A 32 7.43 0.77 -8.42
C ARG A 32 6.55 -0.47 -8.25
N MET A 33 6.23 -1.13 -9.37
CA MET A 33 5.48 -2.38 -9.37
C MET A 33 6.21 -3.46 -8.57
N GLY A 34 5.45 -4.26 -7.81
CA GLY A 34 5.99 -5.30 -6.95
C GLY A 34 6.56 -4.80 -5.61
N MET A 35 6.70 -3.49 -5.39
CA MET A 35 7.18 -2.95 -4.11
C MET A 35 6.34 -3.49 -2.94
N ARG A 36 7.01 -4.16 -1.99
CA ARG A 36 6.39 -4.66 -0.77
C ARG A 36 6.07 -3.51 0.15
N VAL A 37 4.86 -3.52 0.70
CA VAL A 37 4.37 -2.45 1.57
C VAL A 37 3.68 -3.03 2.80
N GLN A 38 3.65 -2.24 3.86
CA GLN A 38 2.98 -2.56 5.11
C GLN A 38 2.03 -1.43 5.51
N ALA A 39 0.89 -1.80 6.09
CA ALA A 39 -0.11 -0.84 6.54
C ALA A 39 0.41 -0.06 7.76
N VAL A 40 0.31 1.26 7.69
CA VAL A 40 0.43 2.15 8.84
C VAL A 40 -0.99 2.44 9.32
N TRP A 41 -1.28 2.02 10.54
CA TRP A 41 -2.60 2.17 11.14
C TRP A 41 -2.72 3.48 11.90
N LYS A 42 -3.91 4.08 11.86
CA LYS A 42 -4.26 5.20 12.75
C LYS A 42 -4.25 4.74 14.22
N PRO A 43 -4.16 5.68 15.18
CA PRO A 43 -4.40 5.38 16.60
C PRO A 43 -5.72 4.63 16.79
N ARG A 44 -5.72 3.62 17.67
CA ARG A 44 -6.81 2.65 17.79
C ARG A 44 -8.15 3.30 18.15
N GLU A 45 -8.10 4.41 18.88
CA GLU A 45 -9.23 5.21 19.34
C GLU A 45 -9.96 5.92 18.19
N GLN A 46 -9.30 6.06 17.04
CA GLN A 46 -9.87 6.67 15.83
C GLN A 46 -10.45 5.64 14.86
N TRP A 47 -10.39 4.35 15.19
CA TRP A 47 -10.87 3.32 14.28
C TRP A 47 -12.39 3.31 14.21
N GLY A 48 -12.91 3.27 12.99
CA GLY A 48 -14.29 2.93 12.69
C GLY A 48 -14.41 1.52 12.12
N TYR A 49 -15.46 1.31 11.33
CA TYR A 49 -15.75 0.04 10.66
C TYR A 49 -15.39 0.05 9.17
N THR A 50 -14.60 1.03 8.75
CA THR A 50 -14.20 1.20 7.34
C THR A 50 -12.70 0.99 7.19
N PRO A 51 -12.22 0.73 5.95
CA PRO A 51 -10.78 0.62 5.68
C PRO A 51 -9.98 1.89 5.99
N GLN A 52 -10.63 3.03 6.27
CA GLN A 52 -9.99 4.30 6.63
C GLN A 52 -9.23 4.24 7.97
N ASN A 53 -9.28 3.11 8.67
CA ASN A 53 -8.42 2.79 9.82
C ASN A 53 -6.94 2.68 9.41
N ILE A 54 -6.67 2.32 8.16
CA ILE A 54 -5.34 2.41 7.56
C ILE A 54 -5.11 3.87 7.17
N ASP A 55 -4.03 4.46 7.68
CA ASP A 55 -3.66 5.84 7.35
C ASP A 55 -3.02 5.89 5.95
N HIS A 56 -2.03 5.03 5.72
CA HIS A 56 -1.34 4.84 4.45
C HIS A 56 -0.59 3.50 4.47
N PHE A 57 -0.02 3.13 3.33
CA PHE A 57 0.98 2.08 3.24
C PHE A 57 2.37 2.70 3.09
N ARG A 58 3.38 2.06 3.68
CA ARG A 58 4.79 2.46 3.54
C ARG A 58 5.62 1.30 2.98
N PRO A 59 6.78 1.56 2.36
CA PRO A 59 7.70 0.50 1.97
C PRO A 59 8.02 -0.45 3.14
N ALA A 60 8.01 -1.74 2.84
CA ALA A 60 8.56 -2.76 3.72
C ALA A 60 10.05 -2.95 3.43
N GLU A 61 10.76 -3.67 4.31
CA GLU A 61 12.18 -4.00 4.12
C GLU A 61 12.38 -5.24 3.23
N GLU A 62 11.29 -5.87 2.81
CA GLU A 62 11.30 -7.03 1.92
C GLU A 62 11.65 -6.62 0.47
N PRO A 63 12.34 -7.52 -0.28
CA PRO A 63 12.53 -7.32 -1.71
C PRO A 63 11.19 -7.33 -2.46
N ASP A 64 11.17 -6.72 -3.64
CA ASP A 64 9.96 -6.63 -4.45
C ASP A 64 9.37 -8.01 -4.75
N ALA A 65 8.03 -8.08 -4.77
CA ALA A 65 7.30 -9.26 -5.16
C ALA A 65 7.60 -9.63 -6.62
N PRO A 66 7.75 -10.94 -6.94
CA PRO A 66 7.88 -11.40 -8.32
C PRO A 66 6.68 -10.97 -9.16
N TYR A 67 6.90 -10.55 -10.41
CA TYR A 67 5.83 -10.09 -11.31
C TYR A 67 4.65 -11.08 -11.40
N GLU A 68 4.95 -12.38 -11.49
CA GLU A 68 3.95 -13.44 -11.61
C GLU A 68 2.98 -13.50 -10.42
N SER A 69 3.38 -13.01 -9.24
CA SER A 69 2.53 -13.06 -8.04
C SER A 69 1.37 -12.07 -8.06
N TYR A 70 1.43 -11.03 -8.92
CA TYR A 70 0.40 -9.99 -9.00
C TYR A 70 -0.10 -9.73 -10.42
N ALA A 71 0.49 -10.35 -11.44
CA ALA A 71 0.16 -10.12 -12.85
C ALA A 71 -1.32 -10.34 -13.20
N SER A 72 -2.01 -11.27 -12.53
CA SER A 72 -3.45 -11.54 -12.76
C SER A 72 -4.39 -10.46 -12.22
N HIS A 73 -3.87 -9.48 -11.48
CA HIS A 73 -4.64 -8.43 -10.80
C HIS A 73 -4.38 -7.02 -11.38
N LEU A 74 -3.72 -6.94 -12.54
CA LEU A 74 -3.42 -5.70 -13.25
C LEU A 74 -4.59 -5.21 -14.11
#